data_AF-A0A515HIX2-F1
#
_entry.id   AF-A0A515HIX2-F1
#
_cell.length_a   1.000
_cell.length_b   1.000
_cell.length_c   1.000
_cell.angle_alpha   90.00
_cell.angle_beta   90.00
_cell.angle_gamma   90.00
#
_symmetry.space_group_name_H-M   'P 1'
#
loop_
_entity.id
_entity.type
_entity.pdbx_description
1 polymer ?
#
loop_
_entity_poly.entity_id
_entity_poly.type
_entity_poly.pdbx_seq_one_letter_code
_entity_poly.pdbx_strand_id
1 'polypeptide(L)'
;MRLFIAEKPSVAKAIAEALGVTSKGDGYIECGTDKITWCFGHMLEQAEPDEYTPDDVPRNSNGKKIWRIEELPIIPETWILRPKDDAKKQLTVIGKLIKEAGEIVNAGDPDREGQLLVDEVLHHFKANKPTRRFWVSAQDTVTVKRGLAALKENNTYHGWADAARGRARADWLIGMNLSRAYTLRAQRGGSRALLTVGRVQTPTLALVVNRDREIEAFKPVPYHTIRAAIQHEGGTFMAAWKAKEDQAGLDSEGRLVDTAVADALVASVKGQPGSIAEYKQEAKKQNQPLAFALSDITVLASNKYGYSAEDVLNTCQSLYETHKLTSYREPIARTCPSRSTPTRPTCSMPSSM
;
A
#
# COMPACT_ATOMS: atom_id res chain seq x y z
N MET A 1 -25.20 16.30 -23.43
CA MET A 1 -24.03 16.63 -22.58
C MET A 1 -23.56 15.35 -21.90
N ARG A 2 -22.27 15.01 -22.03
CA ARG A 2 -21.63 13.99 -21.19
C ARG A 2 -21.02 14.64 -19.96
N LEU A 3 -21.14 13.99 -18.81
CA LEU A 3 -20.52 14.44 -17.55
C LEU A 3 -19.40 13.49 -17.14
N PHE A 4 -18.17 13.96 -17.12
CA PHE A 4 -17.03 13.23 -16.59
C PHE A 4 -16.90 13.54 -15.09
N ILE A 5 -16.84 12.50 -14.25
CA ILE A 5 -16.60 12.63 -12.81
C ILE A 5 -15.24 11.99 -12.50
N ALA A 6 -14.23 12.81 -12.30
CA ALA A 6 -12.88 12.36 -11.96
C ALA A 6 -12.68 12.21 -10.45
N GLU A 7 -11.68 11.43 -10.02
CA GLU A 7 -11.36 11.28 -8.59
C GLU A 7 -10.75 12.56 -7.98
N LYS A 8 -10.03 13.33 -8.78
CA LYS A 8 -9.26 14.50 -8.33
C LYS A 8 -9.12 15.58 -9.41
N PRO A 9 -8.82 16.84 -9.03
CA PRO A 9 -8.70 17.94 -9.99
C PRO A 9 -7.65 17.74 -11.08
N SER A 10 -6.55 17.03 -10.79
CA SER A 10 -5.46 16.78 -11.77
C SER A 10 -5.93 15.91 -12.94
N VAL A 11 -6.67 14.84 -12.65
CA VAL A 11 -7.27 13.95 -13.66
C VAL A 11 -8.31 14.71 -14.49
N ALA A 12 -9.16 15.52 -13.85
CA ALA A 12 -10.14 16.35 -14.54
C ALA A 12 -9.49 17.33 -15.52
N LYS A 13 -8.39 17.98 -15.11
CA LYS A 13 -7.62 18.88 -15.99
C LYS A 13 -7.05 18.14 -17.20
N ALA A 14 -6.45 16.97 -17.01
CA ALA A 14 -5.89 16.18 -18.11
C ALA A 14 -6.95 15.76 -19.13
N ILE A 15 -8.14 15.36 -18.66
CA ILE A 15 -9.28 15.04 -19.54
C ILE A 15 -9.77 16.30 -20.27
N ALA A 16 -9.91 17.42 -19.56
CA ALA A 16 -10.39 18.68 -20.13
C ALA A 16 -9.43 19.24 -21.19
N GLU A 17 -8.12 19.14 -20.97
CA GLU A 17 -7.08 19.51 -21.95
C GLU A 17 -7.17 18.66 -23.23
N ALA A 18 -7.48 17.37 -23.10
CA ALA A 18 -7.63 16.47 -24.24
C ALA A 18 -8.93 16.74 -25.04
N LEU A 19 -10.01 17.16 -24.38
CA LEU A 19 -11.30 17.49 -24.99
C LEU A 19 -11.38 18.94 -25.51
N GLY A 20 -10.52 19.83 -25.02
CA GLY A 20 -10.51 21.25 -25.36
C GLY A 20 -11.37 22.07 -24.41
N VAL A 21 -10.74 22.90 -23.58
CA VAL A 21 -11.42 23.75 -22.59
C VAL A 21 -12.12 24.92 -23.28
N THR A 22 -13.42 25.07 -23.04
CA THR A 22 -14.21 26.22 -23.51
C THR A 22 -14.49 27.22 -22.41
N SER A 23 -14.79 26.76 -21.19
CA SER A 23 -15.06 27.64 -20.04
C SER A 23 -14.71 26.94 -18.72
N LYS A 24 -14.70 27.70 -17.62
CA LYS A 24 -14.50 27.18 -16.26
C LYS A 24 -15.65 27.63 -15.37
N GLY A 25 -16.21 26.69 -14.62
CA GLY A 25 -17.20 26.94 -13.57
C GLY A 25 -16.63 26.70 -12.17
N ASP A 26 -17.42 26.99 -11.14
CA ASP A 26 -17.07 26.64 -9.76
C ASP A 26 -17.26 25.12 -9.56
N GLY A 27 -16.15 24.38 -9.47
CA GLY A 27 -16.15 22.92 -9.26
C GLY A 27 -16.27 22.06 -10.52
N TYR A 28 -16.19 22.64 -11.72
CA TYR A 28 -16.19 21.91 -12.99
C TYR A 28 -15.55 22.71 -14.13
N ILE A 29 -15.21 22.03 -15.23
CA ILE A 29 -14.68 22.60 -16.46
C ILE A 29 -15.63 22.26 -17.60
N GLU A 30 -15.90 23.20 -18.49
CA GLU A 30 -16.69 22.96 -19.70
C GLU A 30 -15.76 22.74 -20.89
N CYS A 31 -16.09 21.72 -21.69
CA CYS A 31 -15.37 21.33 -22.89
C CYS A 31 -16.36 21.12 -24.04
N GLY A 32 -16.71 22.20 -24.73
CA GLY A 32 -17.71 22.17 -25.79
C GLY A 32 -19.09 21.78 -25.22
N THR A 33 -19.59 20.61 -25.60
CA THR A 33 -20.87 20.07 -25.11
C THR A 33 -20.73 19.19 -23.87
N ASP A 34 -19.51 18.95 -23.40
CA ASP A 34 -19.21 18.09 -22.25
C ASP A 34 -18.83 18.93 -21.02
N LYS A 35 -19.06 18.36 -19.84
CA LYS A 35 -18.63 18.94 -18.56
C LYS A 35 -17.77 17.93 -17.82
N ILE A 36 -16.70 18.41 -17.18
CA ILE A 36 -15.80 17.62 -16.36
C ILE A 36 -15.82 18.17 -14.95
N THR A 37 -16.20 17.35 -13.98
CA THR A 37 -16.12 17.63 -12.55
C THR A 37 -15.21 16.61 -11.87
N TRP A 38 -14.95 16.81 -10.59
CA TRP A 38 -14.07 15.96 -9.82
C TRP A 38 -14.51 15.83 -8.36
N CYS A 39 -14.10 14.74 -7.75
CA CYS A 39 -14.03 14.55 -6.32
C CYS A 39 -12.66 15.04 -5.80
N PHE A 40 -12.38 14.84 -4.52
CA PHE A 40 -11.05 15.03 -3.94
C PHE A 40 -10.80 13.91 -2.92
N GLY A 41 -10.82 12.68 -3.44
CA GLY A 41 -10.96 11.47 -2.62
C GLY A 41 -12.43 11.18 -2.29
N HIS A 42 -12.64 10.31 -1.31
CA HIS A 42 -13.98 9.91 -0.86
C HIS A 42 -14.79 11.12 -0.37
N MET A 43 -15.88 11.43 -1.07
CA MET A 43 -16.79 12.54 -0.76
C MET A 43 -17.83 12.16 0.32
N LEU A 44 -18.02 10.86 0.49
CA LEU A 44 -18.93 10.23 1.43
C LEU A 44 -18.11 9.45 2.46
N GLU A 45 -18.67 9.26 3.63
CA GLU A 45 -18.11 8.43 4.68
C GLU A 45 -19.21 7.55 5.29
N GLN A 46 -18.80 6.40 5.84
CA GLN A 46 -19.75 5.54 6.54
C GLN A 46 -20.24 6.22 7.81
N ALA A 47 -21.54 6.13 8.06
CA ALA A 47 -22.13 6.70 9.27
C ALA A 47 -21.46 6.13 10.53
N GLU A 48 -21.40 6.98 11.56
CA GLU A 48 -20.89 6.59 12.87
C GLU A 48 -21.85 5.59 13.55
N PRO A 49 -21.35 4.75 14.47
CA PRO A 49 -22.20 3.74 15.10
C PRO A 49 -23.41 4.31 15.85
N ASP A 50 -23.34 5.57 16.29
CA ASP A 50 -24.44 6.27 16.96
C ASP A 50 -25.71 6.41 16.08
N GLU A 51 -25.57 6.33 14.75
CA GLU A 51 -26.71 6.33 13.81
C GLU A 51 -27.38 4.95 13.68
N TYR A 52 -26.70 3.88 14.11
CA TYR A 52 -27.22 2.51 14.05
C TYR A 52 -27.72 2.01 15.42
N THR A 53 -27.34 2.65 16.52
CA THR A 53 -27.78 2.27 17.86
C THR A 53 -29.13 2.90 18.21
N PRO A 54 -29.92 2.29 19.13
CA PRO A 54 -31.21 2.84 19.57
C PRO A 54 -31.13 4.30 20.06
N ASP A 55 -32.24 5.04 19.95
CA ASP A 55 -32.28 6.47 20.31
C ASP A 55 -32.39 6.74 21.82
N ASP A 56 -32.82 5.74 22.59
CA ASP A 56 -32.89 5.77 24.06
C ASP A 56 -31.52 5.59 24.74
N VAL A 57 -30.46 5.34 23.95
CA VAL A 57 -29.08 5.29 24.47
C VAL A 57 -28.71 6.67 25.03
N PRO A 58 -28.34 6.77 26.32
CA PRO A 58 -27.97 8.02 26.94
C PRO A 58 -26.82 8.69 26.22
N ARG A 59 -26.84 10.02 26.21
CA ARG A 59 -25.81 10.83 25.57
C ARG A 59 -24.87 11.43 26.61
N ASN A 60 -23.60 11.57 26.25
CA ASN A 60 -22.64 12.32 27.05
C ASN A 60 -22.85 13.84 26.90
N SER A 61 -22.07 14.63 27.64
CA SER A 61 -22.11 16.10 27.61
C SER A 61 -21.92 16.72 26.21
N ASN A 62 -21.33 15.97 25.28
CA ASN A 62 -21.05 16.40 23.92
C ASN A 62 -22.12 15.91 22.92
N GLY A 63 -23.24 15.38 23.41
CA GLY A 63 -24.35 14.90 22.61
C GLY A 63 -24.12 13.55 21.91
N LYS A 64 -23.00 12.87 22.12
CA LYS A 64 -22.72 11.53 21.55
C LYS A 64 -23.27 10.42 22.43
N LYS A 65 -23.74 9.32 21.82
CA LYS A 65 -24.29 8.18 22.55
C LYS A 65 -23.16 7.51 23.37
N ILE A 66 -23.45 7.18 24.63
CA ILE A 66 -22.50 6.54 25.55
C ILE A 66 -22.32 5.09 25.10
N TRP A 67 -21.06 4.66 24.97
CA TRP A 67 -20.75 3.30 24.54
C TRP A 67 -21.16 2.29 25.60
N ARG A 68 -21.86 1.24 25.17
CA ARG A 68 -22.37 0.15 26.01
C ARG A 68 -21.93 -1.18 25.44
N ILE A 69 -21.64 -2.15 26.32
CA ILE A 69 -21.20 -3.47 25.86
C ILE A 69 -22.37 -4.25 25.28
N GLU A 70 -23.59 -3.95 25.74
CA GLU A 70 -24.85 -4.58 25.37
C GLU A 70 -25.23 -4.28 23.91
N GLU A 71 -24.69 -3.20 23.33
CA GLU A 71 -24.89 -2.81 21.94
C GLU A 71 -23.88 -3.49 20.98
N LEU A 72 -22.87 -4.18 21.51
CA LEU A 72 -21.84 -4.82 20.69
C LEU A 72 -22.21 -6.28 20.40
N PRO A 73 -22.01 -6.77 19.15
CA PRO A 73 -21.53 -6.02 17.99
C PRO A 73 -22.64 -5.21 17.28
N ILE A 74 -22.30 -4.00 16.86
CA ILE A 74 -23.11 -3.16 15.98
C ILE A 74 -22.91 -3.67 14.55
N ILE A 75 -23.96 -4.25 13.98
CA ILE A 75 -23.99 -4.79 12.62
C ILE A 75 -25.13 -4.11 11.85
N PRO A 76 -24.84 -3.15 10.97
CA PRO A 76 -25.87 -2.47 10.19
C PRO A 76 -26.59 -3.41 9.22
N GLU A 77 -27.93 -3.45 9.29
CA GLU A 77 -28.75 -4.09 8.26
C GLU A 77 -28.74 -3.27 6.96
N THR A 78 -28.87 -1.94 7.10
CA THR A 78 -28.75 -0.97 6.01
C THR A 78 -27.57 -0.06 6.28
N TRP A 79 -26.63 0.00 5.34
CA TRP A 79 -25.45 0.85 5.45
C TRP A 79 -25.78 2.29 5.03
N ILE A 80 -25.44 3.24 5.90
CA ILE A 80 -25.69 4.66 5.69
C ILE A 80 -24.35 5.33 5.33
N LEU A 81 -24.37 6.12 4.25
CA LEU A 81 -23.28 7.00 3.86
C LEU A 81 -23.67 8.46 4.09
N ARG A 82 -22.76 9.24 4.68
CA ARG A 82 -22.93 10.66 4.96
C ARG A 82 -21.95 11.50 4.13
N PRO A 83 -22.38 12.66 3.59
CA PRO A 83 -21.48 13.63 3.01
C PRO A 83 -20.48 14.14 4.06
N LYS A 84 -19.19 14.13 3.73
CA LYS A 84 -18.20 14.83 4.54
C LYS A 84 -18.48 16.32 4.54
N ASP A 85 -18.16 17.00 5.64
CA ASP A 85 -18.44 18.43 5.79
C ASP A 85 -17.72 19.29 4.74
N ASP A 86 -16.47 18.96 4.42
CA ASP A 86 -15.66 19.61 3.38
C ASP A 86 -16.14 19.27 1.95
N ALA A 87 -16.77 18.12 1.77
CA ALA A 87 -17.29 17.63 0.49
C ALA A 87 -18.64 18.24 0.07
N LYS A 88 -19.42 18.81 1.00
CA LYS A 88 -20.82 19.27 0.76
C LYS A 88 -20.96 20.24 -0.41
N LYS A 89 -20.05 21.22 -0.53
CA LYS A 89 -20.09 22.21 -1.62
C LYS A 89 -19.93 21.53 -2.98
N GLN A 90 -18.92 20.67 -3.10
CA GLN A 90 -18.61 19.99 -4.36
C GLN A 90 -19.64 18.92 -4.70
N LEU A 91 -20.17 18.18 -3.71
CA LEU A 91 -21.29 17.27 -3.93
C LEU A 91 -22.53 17.99 -4.46
N THR A 92 -22.82 19.20 -3.97
CA THR A 92 -23.92 20.03 -4.50
C THR A 92 -23.71 20.36 -5.97
N VAL A 93 -22.48 20.70 -6.37
CA VAL A 93 -22.12 20.92 -7.79
C VAL A 93 -22.32 19.65 -8.61
N ILE A 94 -21.74 18.53 -8.17
CA ILE A 94 -21.85 17.23 -8.86
C ILE A 94 -23.33 16.82 -9.02
N GLY A 95 -24.14 16.97 -7.96
CA GLY A 95 -25.56 16.63 -7.98
C GLY A 95 -26.37 17.47 -8.98
N LYS A 96 -26.04 18.75 -9.17
CA LYS A 96 -26.64 19.60 -10.22
C LYS A 96 -26.25 19.09 -11.61
N LEU A 97 -24.96 18.83 -11.83
CA LEU A 97 -24.44 18.35 -13.11
C LEU A 97 -24.99 16.97 -13.49
N ILE A 98 -25.16 16.06 -12.53
CA ILE A 98 -25.76 14.73 -12.75
C ILE A 98 -27.20 14.84 -13.29
N LYS A 99 -27.98 15.82 -12.79
CA LYS A 99 -29.35 16.04 -13.27
C LYS A 99 -29.39 16.50 -14.73
N GLU A 100 -28.47 17.39 -15.10
CA GLU A 100 -28.29 17.93 -16.45
C GLU A 100 -27.72 16.89 -17.44
N ALA A 101 -26.98 15.89 -16.95
CA ALA A 101 -26.27 14.92 -17.78
C ALA A 101 -27.23 13.99 -18.55
N GLY A 102 -26.90 13.74 -19.83
CA GLY A 102 -27.52 12.68 -20.63
C GLY A 102 -26.78 11.35 -20.50
N GLU A 103 -25.47 11.40 -20.31
CA GLU A 103 -24.57 10.26 -20.08
C GLU A 103 -23.50 10.68 -19.05
N ILE A 104 -23.09 9.74 -18.20
CA ILE A 104 -22.05 9.94 -17.20
C ILE A 104 -20.83 9.10 -17.58
N VAL A 105 -19.63 9.64 -17.33
CA VAL A 105 -18.37 8.92 -17.46
C VAL A 105 -17.68 8.90 -16.10
N ASN A 106 -17.60 7.71 -15.50
CA ASN A 106 -16.79 7.47 -14.30
C ASN A 106 -15.31 7.52 -14.69
N ALA A 107 -14.60 8.54 -14.21
CA ALA A 107 -13.19 8.78 -14.45
C ALA A 107 -12.37 8.72 -13.14
N GLY A 108 -12.77 7.87 -12.18
CA GLY A 108 -11.94 7.54 -11.02
C GLY A 108 -10.65 6.81 -11.43
N ASP A 109 -9.65 6.75 -10.54
CA ASP A 109 -8.39 6.05 -10.83
C ASP A 109 -8.67 4.55 -11.15
N PRO A 110 -7.84 3.88 -11.97
CA PRO A 110 -8.09 2.53 -12.48
C PRO A 110 -7.79 1.44 -11.45
N ASP A 111 -8.38 1.54 -10.27
CA ASP A 111 -8.27 0.57 -9.18
C ASP A 111 -9.64 0.32 -8.50
N ARG A 112 -9.63 -0.41 -7.37
CA ARG A 112 -10.85 -0.74 -6.62
C ARG A 112 -11.47 0.49 -5.95
N GLU A 113 -10.63 1.36 -5.39
CA GLU A 113 -11.07 2.54 -4.62
C GLU A 113 -11.62 3.61 -5.56
N GLY A 114 -10.92 3.89 -6.66
CA GLY A 114 -11.35 4.84 -7.69
C GLY A 114 -12.65 4.42 -8.36
N GLN A 115 -12.90 3.10 -8.52
CA GLN A 115 -14.20 2.61 -8.97
C GLN A 115 -15.32 2.91 -7.95
N LEU A 116 -15.12 2.54 -6.68
CA LEU A 116 -16.12 2.73 -5.62
C LEU A 116 -16.43 4.21 -5.38
N LEU A 117 -15.40 5.06 -5.36
CA LEU A 117 -15.50 6.48 -5.03
C LEU A 117 -16.56 7.20 -5.88
N VAL A 118 -16.53 7.00 -7.21
CA VAL A 118 -17.50 7.62 -8.11
C VAL A 118 -18.84 6.89 -8.04
N ASP A 119 -18.83 5.56 -7.96
CA ASP A 119 -20.07 4.76 -7.87
C ASP A 119 -20.90 5.10 -6.62
N GLU A 120 -20.26 5.41 -5.48
CA GLU A 120 -20.93 5.86 -4.26
C GLU A 120 -21.58 7.24 -4.44
N VAL A 121 -20.93 8.17 -5.14
CA VAL A 121 -21.53 9.47 -5.47
C VAL A 121 -22.75 9.29 -6.37
N LEU A 122 -22.67 8.43 -7.38
CA LEU A 122 -23.81 8.10 -8.24
C LEU A 122 -24.95 7.46 -7.46
N HIS A 123 -24.63 6.54 -6.55
CA HIS A 123 -25.60 5.90 -5.67
C HIS A 123 -26.28 6.89 -4.72
N HIS A 124 -25.51 7.80 -4.12
CA HIS A 124 -26.00 8.84 -3.22
C HIS A 124 -27.04 9.76 -3.90
N PHE A 125 -26.79 10.13 -5.16
CA PHE A 125 -27.74 10.92 -5.96
C PHE A 125 -28.83 10.08 -6.65
N LYS A 126 -28.85 8.76 -6.45
CA LYS A 126 -29.75 7.81 -7.12
C LYS A 126 -29.74 8.03 -8.64
N ALA A 127 -28.55 8.25 -9.21
CA ALA A 127 -28.38 8.59 -10.61
C ALA A 127 -28.80 7.41 -11.49
N ASN A 128 -29.85 7.59 -12.29
CA ASN A 128 -30.31 6.62 -13.28
C ASN A 128 -29.98 7.14 -14.70
N LYS A 129 -28.69 7.10 -15.05
CA LYS A 129 -28.17 7.59 -16.32
C LYS A 129 -27.23 6.54 -16.94
N PRO A 130 -27.16 6.42 -18.27
CA PRO A 130 -26.13 5.62 -18.93
C PRO A 130 -24.75 6.03 -18.40
N THR A 131 -23.98 5.05 -17.91
CA THR A 131 -22.69 5.31 -17.26
C THR A 131 -21.58 4.50 -17.92
N ARG A 132 -20.60 5.21 -18.47
CA ARG A 132 -19.37 4.64 -19.03
C ARG A 132 -18.22 4.74 -18.03
N ARG A 133 -17.17 3.95 -18.24
CA ARG A 133 -15.95 3.95 -17.43
C ARG A 133 -14.73 4.32 -18.26
N PHE A 134 -13.99 5.32 -17.78
CA PHE A 134 -12.70 5.75 -18.30
C PHE A 134 -11.55 5.09 -17.53
N TRP A 135 -11.03 3.97 -18.02
CA TRP A 135 -10.02 3.15 -17.32
C TRP A 135 -8.61 3.40 -17.87
N VAL A 136 -7.91 4.39 -17.32
CA VAL A 136 -6.57 4.79 -17.79
C VAL A 136 -5.64 5.08 -16.61
N SER A 137 -4.41 4.55 -16.65
CA SER A 137 -3.40 4.72 -15.61
C SER A 137 -2.41 5.87 -15.82
N ALA A 138 -2.39 6.52 -17.00
CA ALA A 138 -1.48 7.62 -17.30
C ALA A 138 -2.22 8.88 -17.77
N GLN A 139 -1.73 10.04 -17.30
CA GLN A 139 -2.34 11.35 -17.57
C GLN A 139 -1.73 12.08 -18.80
N ASP A 140 -0.88 11.41 -19.58
CA ASP A 140 -0.35 12.01 -20.81
C ASP A 140 -1.43 12.11 -21.90
N THR A 141 -1.29 13.10 -22.78
CA THR A 141 -2.29 13.43 -23.79
C THR A 141 -2.61 12.27 -24.73
N VAL A 142 -1.64 11.43 -25.07
CA VAL A 142 -1.83 10.29 -25.99
C VAL A 142 -2.67 9.21 -25.32
N THR A 143 -2.32 8.86 -24.08
CA THR A 143 -3.07 7.84 -23.32
C THR A 143 -4.48 8.31 -22.98
N VAL A 144 -4.66 9.57 -22.59
CA VAL A 144 -5.98 10.14 -22.29
C VAL A 144 -6.87 10.11 -23.53
N LYS A 145 -6.39 10.59 -24.69
CA LYS A 145 -7.16 10.54 -25.96
C LYS A 145 -7.57 9.12 -26.34
N ARG A 146 -6.67 8.15 -26.17
CA ARG A 146 -6.98 6.73 -26.41
C ARG A 146 -8.05 6.21 -25.45
N GLY A 147 -7.96 6.56 -24.17
CA GLY A 147 -8.95 6.18 -23.17
C GLY A 147 -10.34 6.75 -23.46
N LEU A 148 -10.41 8.00 -23.91
CA LEU A 148 -11.66 8.66 -24.30
C LEU A 148 -12.31 7.99 -25.51
N ALA A 149 -11.51 7.40 -26.41
CA ALA A 149 -12.01 6.62 -27.54
C ALA A 149 -12.41 5.18 -27.17
N ALA A 150 -11.98 4.67 -26.01
CA ALA A 150 -12.13 3.27 -25.60
C ALA A 150 -12.96 3.12 -24.30
N LEU A 151 -13.94 3.99 -24.08
CA LEU A 151 -14.85 3.92 -22.94
C LEU A 151 -15.63 2.61 -22.95
N LYS A 152 -15.79 2.01 -21.76
CA LYS A 152 -16.53 0.75 -21.57
C LYS A 152 -17.76 0.96 -20.69
N GLU A 153 -18.67 -0.01 -20.66
CA GLU A 153 -19.78 -0.02 -19.71
C GLU A 153 -19.27 -0.05 -18.26
N ASN A 154 -19.76 0.86 -17.41
CA ASN A 154 -19.34 0.93 -16.00
C ASN A 154 -19.67 -0.36 -15.25
N ASN A 155 -20.78 -1.01 -15.60
CA ASN A 155 -21.19 -2.28 -14.99
C ASN A 155 -20.18 -3.42 -15.20
N THR A 156 -19.28 -3.33 -16.18
CA THR A 156 -18.18 -4.30 -16.35
C THR A 156 -17.23 -4.31 -15.14
N TYR A 157 -17.21 -3.23 -14.35
CA TYR A 157 -16.31 -3.03 -13.23
C TYR A 157 -16.99 -3.16 -11.87
N HIS A 158 -18.25 -3.63 -11.79
CA HIS A 158 -19.00 -3.76 -10.53
C HIS A 158 -18.23 -4.57 -9.47
N GLY A 159 -17.55 -5.66 -9.86
CA GLY A 159 -16.76 -6.48 -8.93
C GLY A 159 -15.59 -5.72 -8.27
N TRP A 160 -15.04 -4.68 -8.93
CA TRP A 160 -14.03 -3.80 -8.32
C TRP A 160 -14.65 -2.93 -7.23
N ALA A 161 -15.83 -2.36 -7.51
CA ALA A 161 -16.59 -1.59 -6.53
C ALA A 161 -17.01 -2.45 -5.34
N ASP A 162 -17.52 -3.66 -5.58
CA ASP A 162 -17.95 -4.59 -4.53
C ASP A 162 -16.80 -5.04 -3.65
N ALA A 163 -15.61 -5.26 -4.23
CA ALA A 163 -14.42 -5.58 -3.46
C ALA A 163 -13.98 -4.42 -2.54
N ALA A 164 -13.99 -3.18 -3.03
CA ALA A 164 -13.70 -2.01 -2.20
C ALA A 164 -14.77 -1.80 -1.13
N ARG A 165 -16.04 -1.93 -1.48
CA ARG A 165 -17.18 -1.80 -0.55
C ARG A 165 -17.12 -2.85 0.55
N GLY A 166 -16.86 -4.10 0.20
CA GLY A 166 -16.69 -5.20 1.14
C GLY A 166 -15.54 -4.95 2.10
N ARG A 167 -14.39 -4.48 1.59
CA ARG A 167 -13.25 -4.05 2.42
C ARG A 167 -13.65 -2.93 3.39
N ALA A 168 -14.24 -1.85 2.88
CA ALA A 168 -14.59 -0.68 3.69
C ALA A 168 -15.56 -1.04 4.82
N ARG A 169 -16.56 -1.88 4.53
CA ARG A 169 -17.53 -2.38 5.53
C ARG A 169 -16.89 -3.33 6.53
N ALA A 170 -16.01 -4.23 6.09
CA ALA A 170 -15.29 -5.14 6.99
C ALA A 170 -14.35 -4.37 7.94
N ASP A 171 -13.63 -3.39 7.41
CA ASP A 171 -12.74 -2.53 8.21
C ASP A 171 -13.54 -1.72 9.23
N TRP A 172 -14.74 -1.22 8.87
CA TRP A 172 -15.65 -0.55 9.80
C TRP A 172 -16.19 -1.51 10.88
N LEU A 173 -16.67 -2.70 10.51
CA LEU A 173 -17.20 -3.68 11.46
C LEU A 173 -16.15 -4.09 12.50
N ILE A 174 -14.94 -4.42 12.04
CA ILE A 174 -13.84 -4.81 12.94
C ILE A 174 -13.40 -3.61 13.78
N GLY A 175 -13.19 -2.47 13.12
CA GLY A 175 -12.68 -1.25 13.75
C GLY A 175 -13.59 -0.74 14.85
N MET A 176 -14.85 -0.49 14.52
CA MET A 176 -15.83 0.11 15.43
C MET A 176 -16.16 -0.83 16.59
N ASN A 177 -16.39 -2.11 16.33
CA ASN A 177 -16.79 -3.05 17.38
C ASN A 177 -15.64 -3.40 18.32
N LEU A 178 -14.48 -3.79 17.78
CA LEU A 178 -13.37 -4.22 18.63
C LEU A 178 -12.73 -3.04 19.38
N SER A 179 -12.60 -1.86 18.75
CA SER A 179 -12.07 -0.69 19.47
C SER A 179 -12.97 -0.30 20.65
N ARG A 180 -14.30 -0.31 20.45
CA ARG A 180 -15.27 -0.06 21.53
C ARG A 180 -15.17 -1.14 22.62
N ALA A 181 -15.14 -2.42 22.25
CA ALA A 181 -15.06 -3.54 23.19
C ALA A 181 -13.80 -3.49 24.07
N TYR A 182 -12.63 -3.30 23.45
CA TYR A 182 -11.36 -3.24 24.17
C TYR A 182 -11.24 -1.98 25.03
N THR A 183 -11.72 -0.83 24.54
CA THR A 183 -11.75 0.42 25.31
C THR A 183 -12.69 0.30 26.53
N LEU A 184 -13.90 -0.24 26.36
CA LEU A 184 -14.82 -0.48 27.48
C LEU A 184 -14.23 -1.45 28.52
N ARG A 185 -13.53 -2.50 28.05
CA ARG A 185 -12.81 -3.42 28.94
C ARG A 185 -11.70 -2.73 29.72
N ALA A 186 -10.91 -1.87 29.06
CA ALA A 186 -9.85 -1.10 29.71
C ALA A 186 -10.40 -0.12 30.76
N GLN A 187 -11.53 0.52 30.47
CA GLN A 187 -12.25 1.41 31.40
C GLN A 187 -12.72 0.69 32.66
N ARG A 188 -13.23 -0.55 32.53
CA ARG A 188 -13.55 -1.39 33.70
C ARG A 188 -12.33 -1.70 34.56
N GLY A 189 -11.14 -1.76 33.96
CA GLY A 189 -9.85 -1.91 34.64
C GLY A 189 -9.23 -0.60 35.14
N GLY A 190 -9.94 0.54 35.06
CA GLY A 190 -9.48 1.85 35.52
C GLY A 190 -8.71 2.68 34.49
N SER A 191 -8.45 2.17 33.29
CA SER A 191 -7.78 2.92 32.23
C SER A 191 -8.75 3.75 31.40
N ARG A 192 -8.41 5.01 31.13
CA ARG A 192 -9.18 5.89 30.22
C ARG A 192 -8.65 5.90 28.79
N ALA A 193 -7.69 5.03 28.46
CA ALA A 193 -7.08 4.99 27.14
C ALA A 193 -8.05 4.47 26.08
N LEU A 194 -8.08 5.11 24.91
CA LEU A 194 -8.71 4.58 23.71
C LEU A 194 -7.82 3.46 23.15
N LEU A 195 -8.34 2.24 23.12
CA LEU A 195 -7.66 1.10 22.54
C LEU A 195 -8.22 0.85 21.15
N THR A 196 -7.48 1.28 20.12
CA THR A 196 -7.86 1.07 18.73
C THR A 196 -7.49 -0.35 18.29
N VAL A 197 -8.45 -1.04 17.70
CA VAL A 197 -8.28 -2.37 17.13
C VAL A 197 -8.71 -2.31 15.68
N GLY A 198 -7.90 -2.87 14.78
CA GLY A 198 -8.23 -2.89 13.36
C GLY A 198 -7.47 -3.97 12.61
N ARG A 199 -8.06 -4.43 11.51
CA ARG A 199 -7.55 -5.53 10.69
C ARG A 199 -6.11 -5.31 10.18
N VAL A 200 -5.67 -4.07 10.04
CA VAL A 200 -4.30 -3.73 9.57
C VAL A 200 -3.41 -3.28 10.72
N GLN A 201 -3.84 -2.30 11.52
CA GLN A 201 -3.02 -1.74 12.59
C GLN A 201 -2.65 -2.78 13.67
N THR A 202 -3.58 -3.67 14.04
CA THR A 202 -3.38 -4.61 15.15
C THR A 202 -2.40 -5.74 14.77
N PRO A 203 -2.49 -6.37 13.58
CA PRO A 203 -1.45 -7.28 13.14
C PRO A 203 -0.08 -6.62 12.97
N THR A 204 -0.01 -5.37 12.50
CA THR A 204 1.27 -4.64 12.42
C THR A 204 1.89 -4.45 13.80
N LEU A 205 1.10 -4.04 14.80
CA LEU A 205 1.57 -3.97 16.19
C LEU A 205 2.02 -5.34 16.70
N ALA A 206 1.29 -6.40 16.38
CA ALA A 206 1.64 -7.76 16.78
C ALA A 206 3.00 -8.21 16.23
N LEU A 207 3.37 -7.81 15.00
CA LEU A 207 4.70 -8.11 14.45
C LEU A 207 5.83 -7.50 15.30
N VAL A 208 5.66 -6.26 15.75
CA VAL A 208 6.64 -5.56 16.60
C VAL A 208 6.70 -6.22 17.98
N VAL A 209 5.55 -6.39 18.63
CA VAL A 209 5.46 -6.99 19.98
C VAL A 209 6.02 -8.42 20.00
N ASN A 210 5.77 -9.22 18.96
CA ASN A 210 6.31 -10.58 18.88
C ASN A 210 7.82 -10.56 18.71
N ARG A 211 8.36 -9.65 17.88
CA ARG A 211 9.82 -9.49 17.75
C ARG A 211 10.46 -9.02 19.07
N ASP A 212 9.84 -8.09 19.78
CA ASP A 212 10.35 -7.62 21.07
C ASP A 212 10.39 -8.77 22.09
N ARG A 213 9.33 -9.59 22.13
CA ARG A 213 9.30 -10.80 22.98
C ARG A 213 10.36 -11.83 22.59
N GLU A 214 10.60 -12.02 21.30
CA GLU A 214 11.70 -12.88 20.81
C GLU A 214 13.05 -12.37 21.31
N ILE A 215 13.28 -11.06 21.28
CA ILE A 215 14.51 -10.41 21.76
C ILE A 215 14.64 -10.52 23.28
N GLU A 216 13.56 -10.26 24.04
CA GLU A 216 13.54 -10.37 25.50
C GLU A 216 13.79 -11.81 25.98
N ALA A 217 13.24 -12.80 25.25
CA ALA A 217 13.44 -14.21 25.56
C ALA A 217 14.79 -14.76 25.06
N PHE A 218 15.52 -14.02 24.21
CA PHE A 218 16.78 -14.46 23.65
C PHE A 218 17.88 -14.52 24.71
N LYS A 219 18.46 -15.71 24.88
CA LYS A 219 19.62 -15.93 25.75
C LYS A 219 20.86 -16.09 24.87
N PRO A 220 21.81 -15.14 24.88
CA PRO A 220 23.01 -15.25 24.07
C PRO A 220 23.87 -16.42 24.55
N VAL A 221 24.22 -17.31 23.63
CA VAL A 221 25.15 -18.42 23.86
C VAL A 221 26.42 -18.16 23.05
N PRO A 222 27.60 -18.08 23.68
CA PRO A 222 28.85 -17.95 22.95
C PRO A 222 29.13 -19.24 22.16
N TYR A 223 29.60 -19.07 20.93
CA TYR A 223 30.06 -20.18 20.09
C TYR A 223 31.34 -19.80 19.36
N HIS A 224 32.09 -20.80 18.95
CA HIS A 224 33.39 -20.68 18.32
C HIS A 224 33.29 -20.89 16.82
N THR A 225 34.03 -20.09 16.06
CA THR A 225 34.25 -20.33 14.63
C THR A 225 35.73 -20.53 14.38
N ILE A 226 36.10 -21.67 13.82
CA ILE A 226 37.49 -21.99 13.53
C ILE A 226 37.79 -21.55 12.09
N ARG A 227 38.82 -20.73 11.92
CA ARG A 227 39.32 -20.31 10.61
C ARG A 227 40.81 -20.65 10.52
N ALA A 228 41.23 -21.21 9.39
CA ALA A 228 42.61 -21.58 9.11
C ALA A 228 43.15 -20.74 7.95
N ALA A 229 44.34 -20.16 8.14
CA ALA A 229 45.12 -19.60 7.04
C ALA A 229 45.93 -20.72 6.40
N ILE A 230 45.60 -21.09 5.16
CA ILE A 230 46.24 -22.20 4.45
C ILE A 230 47.20 -21.61 3.42
N GLN A 231 48.46 -22.02 3.52
CA GLN A 231 49.47 -21.73 2.49
C GLN A 231 49.37 -22.76 1.38
N HIS A 232 49.26 -22.28 0.14
CA HIS A 232 49.28 -23.08 -1.07
C HIS A 232 50.31 -22.49 -2.04
N GLU A 233 50.79 -23.27 -3.02
CA GLU A 233 51.77 -22.80 -4.01
C GLU A 233 51.29 -21.53 -4.76
N GLY A 234 49.98 -21.41 -4.96
CA GLY A 234 49.33 -20.24 -5.60
C GLY A 234 48.99 -19.07 -4.67
N GLY A 235 49.36 -19.13 -3.38
CA GLY A 235 49.11 -18.07 -2.39
C GLY A 235 48.42 -18.56 -1.11
N THR A 236 48.23 -17.63 -0.17
CA THR A 236 47.56 -17.89 1.12
C THR A 236 46.09 -17.53 1.04
N PHE A 237 45.21 -18.41 1.54
CA PHE A 237 43.77 -18.13 1.66
C PHE A 237 43.21 -18.54 3.02
N MET A 238 42.04 -18.00 3.36
CA MET A 238 41.33 -18.34 4.60
C MET A 238 40.27 -19.41 4.32
N ALA A 239 40.32 -20.50 5.06
CA ALA A 239 39.30 -21.54 5.08
C ALA A 239 38.54 -21.50 6.42
N ALA A 240 37.22 -21.66 6.36
CA ALA A 240 36.40 -21.87 7.55
C ALA A 240 36.25 -23.38 7.79
N TRP A 241 36.43 -23.81 9.04
CA TRP A 241 36.13 -25.18 9.43
C TRP A 241 34.64 -25.43 9.32
N LYS A 242 34.29 -26.61 8.79
CA LYS A 242 32.92 -27.10 8.70
C LYS A 242 32.83 -28.35 9.56
N ALA A 243 31.86 -28.37 10.47
CA ALA A 243 31.64 -29.51 11.34
C ALA A 243 31.19 -30.75 10.54
N LYS A 244 31.57 -31.93 11.04
CA LYS A 244 31.02 -33.21 10.58
C LYS A 244 29.66 -33.47 11.27
N GLU A 245 28.86 -34.36 10.71
CA GLU A 245 27.53 -34.69 11.26
C GLU A 245 27.59 -35.28 12.68
N ASP A 246 28.69 -35.97 13.02
CA ASP A 246 28.95 -36.63 14.31
C ASP A 246 29.80 -35.78 15.28
N GLN A 247 30.02 -34.50 14.96
CA GLN A 247 30.90 -33.64 15.74
C GLN A 247 30.32 -33.35 17.13
N ALA A 248 31.07 -33.74 18.17
CA ALA A 248 30.74 -33.41 19.55
C ALA A 248 30.91 -31.89 19.82
N GLY A 249 30.17 -31.38 20.81
CA GLY A 249 30.26 -29.98 21.26
C GLY A 249 29.46 -28.97 20.42
N LEU A 250 28.60 -29.45 19.51
CA LEU A 250 27.68 -28.61 18.74
C LEU A 250 26.36 -28.35 19.47
N ASP A 251 25.76 -27.19 19.23
CA ASP A 251 24.38 -26.91 19.58
C ASP A 251 23.39 -27.46 18.53
N SER A 252 22.09 -27.26 18.76
CA SER A 252 21.02 -27.68 17.84
C SER A 252 21.06 -27.00 16.46
N GLU A 253 21.83 -25.92 16.31
CA GLU A 253 22.01 -25.20 15.05
C GLU A 253 23.37 -25.52 14.39
N GLY A 254 24.10 -26.50 14.92
CA GLY A 254 25.39 -26.94 14.38
C GLY A 254 26.55 -25.98 14.70
N ARG A 255 26.42 -25.13 15.72
CA ARG A 255 27.46 -24.20 16.17
C ARG A 255 28.28 -24.82 17.29
N LEU A 256 29.60 -24.66 17.24
CA LEU A 256 30.51 -25.22 18.24
C LEU A 256 30.49 -24.38 19.53
N VAL A 257 29.83 -24.87 20.57
CA VAL A 257 29.69 -24.16 21.86
C VAL A 257 30.72 -24.60 22.89
N ASP A 258 31.24 -25.83 22.77
CA ASP A 258 32.24 -26.36 23.69
C ASP A 258 33.65 -25.84 23.36
N THR A 259 34.18 -25.00 24.24
CA THR A 259 35.53 -24.42 24.11
C THR A 259 36.62 -25.48 24.15
N ALA A 260 36.50 -26.53 24.98
CA ALA A 260 37.53 -27.55 25.08
C ALA A 260 37.62 -28.36 23.78
N VAL A 261 36.48 -28.65 23.17
CA VAL A 261 36.43 -29.30 21.85
C VAL A 261 36.99 -28.36 20.76
N ALA A 262 36.69 -27.07 20.82
CA ALA A 262 37.25 -26.09 19.87
C ALA A 262 38.78 -26.00 19.96
N ASP A 263 39.35 -25.93 21.15
CA ASP A 263 40.79 -25.86 21.36
C ASP A 263 41.49 -27.16 20.93
N ALA A 264 40.88 -28.31 21.22
CA ALA A 264 41.37 -29.61 20.77
C ALA A 264 41.37 -29.71 19.24
N LEU A 265 40.31 -29.24 18.57
CA LEU A 265 40.23 -29.19 17.12
C LEU A 265 41.33 -28.29 16.54
N VAL A 266 41.51 -27.08 17.06
CA VAL A 266 42.56 -26.16 16.62
C VAL A 266 43.96 -26.77 16.79
N ALA A 267 44.23 -27.38 17.94
CA ALA A 267 45.51 -28.05 18.20
C ALA A 267 45.76 -29.20 17.22
N SER A 268 44.72 -29.97 16.88
CA SER A 268 44.84 -31.11 15.96
C SER A 268 45.15 -30.71 14.52
N VAL A 269 44.66 -29.55 14.06
CA VAL A 269 44.83 -29.10 12.65
C VAL A 269 46.01 -28.15 12.46
N LYS A 270 46.53 -27.55 13.53
CA LYS A 270 47.60 -26.55 13.43
C LYS A 270 48.89 -27.19 12.92
N GLY A 271 49.41 -26.66 11.82
CA GLY A 271 50.65 -27.13 11.19
C GLY A 271 50.51 -28.45 10.43
N GLN A 272 49.29 -29.00 10.31
CA GLN A 272 49.03 -30.19 9.52
C GLN A 272 48.85 -29.84 8.03
N PRO A 273 49.31 -30.70 7.11
CA PRO A 273 49.03 -30.54 5.70
C PRO A 273 47.54 -30.83 5.41
N GLY A 274 46.93 -30.03 4.53
CA GLY A 274 45.59 -30.26 4.00
C GLY A 274 45.63 -30.77 2.56
N SER A 275 44.63 -31.55 2.16
CA SER A 275 44.41 -31.91 0.75
C SER A 275 43.09 -31.30 0.26
N ILE A 276 43.06 -30.87 -1.00
CA ILE A 276 41.85 -30.35 -1.64
C ILE A 276 41.00 -31.55 -2.04
N ALA A 277 39.90 -31.78 -1.33
CA ALA A 277 38.97 -32.87 -1.63
C ALA A 277 38.09 -32.58 -2.85
N GLU A 278 37.66 -31.33 -3.02
CA GLU A 278 36.79 -30.90 -4.11
C GLU A 278 37.09 -29.44 -4.49
N TYR A 279 37.13 -29.15 -5.79
CA TYR A 279 37.16 -27.80 -6.34
C TYR A 279 36.05 -27.64 -7.35
N LYS A 280 35.18 -26.65 -7.14
CA LYS A 280 34.03 -26.38 -8.00
C LYS A 280 33.99 -24.91 -8.39
N GLN A 281 34.01 -24.65 -9.70
CA GLN A 281 33.85 -23.31 -10.26
C GLN A 281 32.60 -23.28 -11.13
N GLU A 282 31.65 -22.41 -10.79
CA GLU A 282 30.42 -22.25 -11.54
C GLU A 282 30.24 -20.80 -11.97
N ALA A 283 29.93 -20.59 -13.25
CA ALA A 283 29.54 -19.29 -13.75
C ALA A 283 28.14 -18.94 -13.22
N LYS A 284 28.05 -17.97 -12.30
CA LYS A 284 26.77 -17.44 -11.81
C LYS A 284 26.35 -16.24 -12.65
N LYS A 285 25.14 -16.30 -13.21
CA LYS A 285 24.52 -15.16 -13.90
C LYS A 285 23.58 -14.43 -12.95
N GLN A 286 23.88 -13.16 -12.68
CA GLN A 286 22.97 -12.27 -11.97
C GLN A 286 22.12 -11.50 -12.97
N ASN A 287 20.80 -11.66 -12.89
CA ASN A 287 19.87 -10.90 -13.72
C ASN A 287 19.71 -9.47 -13.21
N GLN A 288 19.31 -8.56 -14.09
CA GLN A 288 19.03 -7.18 -13.71
C GLN A 288 17.81 -7.12 -12.77
N PRO A 289 17.82 -6.21 -11.77
CA PRO A 289 16.67 -6.02 -10.90
C PRO A 289 15.46 -5.54 -11.69
N LEU A 290 14.27 -5.88 -11.20
CA LEU A 290 13.01 -5.42 -11.78
C LEU A 290 12.81 -3.91 -11.56
N ALA A 291 11.80 -3.36 -12.23
CA ALA A 291 11.33 -2.01 -11.96
C ALA A 291 10.84 -1.88 -10.51
N PHE A 292 10.97 -0.68 -9.95
CA PHE A 292 10.63 -0.42 -8.57
C PHE A 292 9.11 -0.36 -8.34
N ALA A 293 8.63 -1.11 -7.34
CA ALA A 293 7.36 -0.81 -6.69
C ALA A 293 7.57 0.25 -5.60
N LEU A 294 6.48 0.86 -5.11
CA LEU A 294 6.53 1.83 -4.01
C LEU A 294 7.23 1.26 -2.77
N SER A 295 6.94 0.01 -2.39
CA SER A 295 7.57 -0.67 -1.27
C SER A 295 9.09 -0.80 -1.42
N ASP A 296 9.58 -1.10 -2.63
CA ASP A 296 11.01 -1.19 -2.91
C ASP A 296 11.71 0.16 -2.72
N ILE A 297 11.10 1.24 -3.24
CA ILE A 297 11.63 2.60 -3.09
C ILE A 297 11.65 3.00 -1.61
N THR A 298 10.60 2.68 -0.86
CA THR A 298 10.52 3.00 0.57
C THR A 298 11.62 2.30 1.35
N VAL A 299 11.85 1.00 1.13
CA VAL A 299 12.93 0.26 1.81
C VAL A 299 14.30 0.82 1.43
N LEU A 300 14.54 1.07 0.13
CA LEU A 300 15.82 1.61 -0.33
C LEU A 300 16.09 3.02 0.20
N ALA A 301 15.08 3.89 0.19
CA ALA A 301 15.21 5.26 0.68
C ALA A 301 15.36 5.30 2.21
N SER A 302 14.65 4.43 2.94
CA SER A 302 14.82 4.30 4.38
C SER A 302 16.23 3.83 4.73
N ASN A 303 16.74 2.77 4.08
CA ASN A 303 18.08 2.24 4.33
C ASN A 303 19.21 3.22 3.94
N LYS A 304 19.03 3.99 2.86
CA LYS A 304 20.10 4.84 2.31
C LYS A 304 20.06 6.27 2.86
N TYR A 305 18.88 6.80 3.14
CA TYR A 305 18.67 8.22 3.45
C TYR A 305 17.88 8.46 4.75
N GLY A 306 17.39 7.40 5.42
CA GLY A 306 16.61 7.54 6.65
C GLY A 306 15.21 8.11 6.46
N TYR A 307 14.70 8.14 5.22
CA TYR A 307 13.36 8.68 4.95
C TYR A 307 12.25 7.80 5.51
N SER A 308 11.20 8.44 6.03
CA SER A 308 9.99 7.74 6.44
C SER A 308 9.18 7.26 5.22
N ALA A 309 8.26 6.32 5.44
CA ALA A 309 7.36 5.89 4.38
C ALA A 309 6.49 7.05 3.84
N GLU A 310 6.14 8.00 4.69
CA GLU A 310 5.36 9.20 4.33
C GLU A 310 6.18 10.17 3.48
N ASP A 311 7.44 10.44 3.83
CA ASP A 311 8.32 11.30 3.04
C ASP A 311 8.51 10.76 1.62
N VAL A 312 8.72 9.44 1.51
CA VAL A 312 8.87 8.76 0.23
C VAL A 312 7.58 8.83 -0.58
N LEU A 313 6.42 8.64 0.07
CA LEU A 313 5.12 8.74 -0.59
C LEU A 313 4.89 10.16 -1.13
N ASN A 314 5.05 11.18 -0.29
CA ASN A 314 4.84 12.59 -0.65
C ASN A 314 5.79 13.03 -1.77
N THR A 315 7.05 12.63 -1.69
CA THR A 315 8.04 12.94 -2.73
C THR A 315 7.66 12.28 -4.06
N CYS A 316 7.30 11.00 -4.05
CA CYS A 316 6.89 10.31 -5.27
C CYS A 316 5.58 10.87 -5.85
N GLN A 317 4.65 11.29 -4.98
CA GLN A 317 3.42 11.95 -5.39
C GLN A 317 3.70 13.27 -6.11
N SER A 318 4.61 14.09 -5.57
CA SER A 318 5.04 15.33 -6.21
C SER A 318 5.72 15.08 -7.56
N LEU A 319 6.59 14.07 -7.64
CA LEU A 319 7.24 13.69 -8.91
C LEU A 319 6.24 13.23 -9.98
N TYR A 320 5.15 12.57 -9.57
CA TYR A 320 4.10 12.12 -10.48
C TYR A 320 3.19 13.27 -10.92
N GLU A 321 2.63 14.03 -9.98
CA GLU A 321 1.57 15.01 -10.27
C GLU A 321 2.10 16.38 -10.66
N THR A 322 3.10 16.88 -9.94
CA THR A 322 3.65 18.23 -10.13
C THR A 322 4.65 18.24 -11.28
N HIS A 323 5.61 17.32 -11.23
CA HIS A 323 6.75 17.33 -12.15
C HIS A 323 6.58 16.41 -13.35
N LYS A 324 5.61 15.47 -13.32
CA LYS A 324 5.34 14.49 -14.39
C LYS A 324 6.59 13.70 -14.82
N LEU A 325 7.47 13.39 -13.86
CA LEU A 325 8.74 12.69 -14.10
C LEU A 325 8.65 11.17 -13.91
N THR A 326 7.61 10.70 -13.21
CA THR A 326 7.41 9.28 -12.88
C THR A 326 6.03 8.82 -13.34
N SER A 327 5.83 7.50 -13.45
CA SER A 327 4.53 6.89 -13.78
C SER A 327 3.65 6.69 -12.53
N TYR A 328 2.36 6.41 -12.76
CA TYR A 328 1.42 6.07 -11.69
C TYR A 328 1.93 4.90 -10.84
N ARG A 329 1.70 5.02 -9.53
CA ARG A 329 2.35 4.24 -8.51
C ARG A 329 1.42 3.13 -8.01
N GLU A 330 1.57 1.94 -8.56
CA GLU A 330 0.92 0.78 -7.93
C GLU A 330 1.79 0.28 -6.76
N PRO A 331 1.21 -0.06 -5.58
CA PRO A 331 1.99 -0.49 -4.42
C PRO A 331 2.79 -1.78 -4.65
N ILE A 332 2.44 -2.57 -5.67
CA ILE A 332 2.90 -3.96 -5.85
C ILE A 332 3.44 -4.23 -7.26
N ALA A 333 3.11 -3.43 -8.28
CA ALA A 333 3.52 -3.75 -9.65
C ALA A 333 5.01 -3.48 -9.88
N ARG A 334 5.71 -4.53 -10.33
CA ARG A 334 7.13 -4.50 -10.74
C ARG A 334 7.29 -4.64 -12.26
N THR A 335 6.20 -4.46 -13.00
CA THR A 335 6.15 -4.67 -14.44
C THR A 335 6.10 -3.34 -15.18
N CYS A 336 6.74 -3.29 -16.33
CA CYS A 336 6.64 -2.19 -17.27
C CYS A 336 5.82 -2.69 -18.46
N PRO A 337 4.73 -2.01 -18.88
CA PRO A 337 4.03 -2.37 -20.10
C PRO A 337 5.00 -2.51 -21.28
N SER A 338 4.81 -3.51 -22.14
CA SER A 338 5.71 -3.77 -23.28
C SER A 338 5.86 -2.61 -24.28
N ARG A 339 5.06 -1.56 -24.15
CA ARG A 339 5.10 -0.34 -24.97
C ARG A 339 5.71 0.87 -24.28
N SER A 340 5.93 0.85 -22.95
CA SER A 340 6.68 1.90 -22.23
C SER A 340 8.19 1.63 -22.24
N THR A 341 8.64 0.76 -23.13
CA THR A 341 10.01 0.71 -23.65
C THR A 341 10.13 1.50 -24.97
N PRO A 342 9.90 2.83 -25.04
CA PRO A 342 10.47 3.58 -26.13
C PRO A 342 11.99 3.59 -25.89
N THR A 343 12.75 3.08 -26.86
CA THR A 343 14.18 3.37 -27.09
C THR A 343 14.89 4.00 -25.89
N ARG A 344 15.32 3.20 -24.90
CA ARG A 344 16.33 3.69 -23.97
C ARG A 344 17.55 4.00 -24.86
N PRO A 345 18.01 5.26 -24.97
CA PRO A 345 19.36 5.47 -25.45
C PRO A 345 20.23 4.69 -24.47
N THR A 346 21.05 3.79 -24.98
CA THR A 346 22.12 3.20 -24.17
C THR A 346 22.87 4.37 -23.56
N CYS A 347 22.73 4.57 -22.25
CA CYS A 347 23.58 5.47 -21.51
C CYS A 347 24.93 4.75 -21.47
N SER A 348 25.71 4.91 -22.54
CA SER A 348 27.10 4.51 -22.59
C SER A 348 27.81 5.36 -21.55
N MET A 349 28.10 4.78 -20.39
CA MET A 349 29.13 5.34 -19.53
C MET A 349 30.39 5.42 -20.40
N PRO A 350 31.04 6.59 -20.54
CA PRO A 350 32.37 6.63 -21.12
C PRO A 350 33.24 5.77 -20.21
N SER A 351 33.83 4.71 -20.77
CA SER A 351 34.94 4.02 -20.14
C SER A 351 36.05 5.04 -19.97
N SER A 352 36.17 5.61 -18.78
CA SER A 352 37.37 6.31 -18.37
C SER A 352 38.51 5.28 -18.30
N MET A 353 39.52 5.50 -19.14
CA MET A 353 40.85 4.89 -19.04
C MET A 353 41.49 5.19 -17.69
#